data_AF-A0A3B9I160-F1
#
_entry.id   AF-A0A3B9I160-F1
#
_cell.length_a   1.000
_cell.length_b   1.000
_cell.length_c   1.000
_cell.angle_alpha   90.00
_cell.angle_beta   90.00
_cell.angle_gamma   90.00
#
_symmetry.space_group_name_H-M   'P 1'
#
loop_
_entity.id
_entity.type
_entity.pdbx_description
1 polymer ?
#
loop_
_entity_poly.entity_id
_entity_poly.type
_entity_poly.pdbx_seq_one_letter_code
_entity_poly.pdbx_strand_id
1 'polypeptide(L)'
;MKPINLKIRGLNSFEEEQEVDFIALTRGGFFGIFGPTGSGKSTILDGITLALYGDVSRNSADFINANCEKAQVSFKFQISGKENKIYLVQRDFKRDKNSLKPRTDKCKVMDITTDEVVVLEESVKGVTEKCSEIIGLSRDDFTRTVVLPQGKFSDFLKMEGKNRRDMLERLFNLQEYGDNLR
;
A
#
# COMPACT_ATOMS: atom_id res chain seq x y z
N MET A 1 -6.40 -9.82 1.02
CA MET A 1 -6.01 -9.04 -0.18
C MET A 1 -5.00 -9.86 -0.98
N LYS A 2 -5.16 -9.93 -2.30
CA LYS A 2 -4.23 -10.59 -3.24
C LYS A 2 -3.68 -9.55 -4.22
N PRO A 3 -2.37 -9.29 -4.28
CA PRO A 3 -1.80 -8.35 -5.24
C PRO A 3 -1.89 -8.91 -6.67
N ILE A 4 -2.16 -8.04 -7.65
CA ILE A 4 -2.25 -8.39 -9.07
C ILE A 4 -1.11 -7.73 -9.85
N ASN A 5 -0.97 -6.41 -9.73
CA ASN A 5 0.01 -5.65 -10.49
C ASN A 5 0.46 -4.41 -9.72
N LEU A 6 1.73 -4.06 -9.85
CA LEU A 6 2.28 -2.81 -9.33
C LEU A 6 3.13 -2.14 -10.41
N LYS A 7 2.82 -0.89 -10.74
CA LYS A 7 3.66 -0.03 -11.56
C LYS A 7 4.26 1.07 -10.71
N ILE A 8 5.55 1.31 -10.85
CA ILE A 8 6.31 2.32 -10.12
C ILE A 8 7.16 3.11 -11.10
N ARG A 9 7.15 4.44 -11.01
CA ARG A 9 8.03 5.32 -11.77
C ARG A 9 8.51 6.48 -10.91
N GLY A 10 9.77 6.89 -11.06
CA GLY A 10 10.35 8.03 -10.34
C GLY A 10 10.41 7.88 -8.81
N LEU A 11 10.42 6.64 -8.29
CA LEU A 11 10.38 6.34 -6.86
C LEU A 11 11.72 5.72 -6.41
N ASN A 12 12.38 6.33 -5.42
CA ASN A 12 13.65 5.88 -4.85
C ASN A 12 14.64 5.39 -5.94
N SER A 13 14.96 4.09 -5.99
CA SER A 13 15.91 3.51 -6.95
C SER A 13 15.38 3.39 -8.39
N PHE A 14 14.10 3.62 -8.64
CA PHE A 14 13.47 3.46 -9.95
C PHE A 14 13.19 4.81 -10.61
N GLU A 15 14.01 5.18 -11.58
CA GLU A 15 13.80 6.37 -12.43
C GLU A 15 12.72 6.10 -13.48
N GLU A 16 12.91 5.02 -14.26
CA GLU A 16 11.97 4.57 -15.28
C GLU A 16 10.84 3.69 -14.73
N GLU A 17 9.75 3.57 -15.51
CA GLU A 17 8.62 2.72 -15.14
C GLU A 17 9.05 1.26 -15.01
N GLN A 18 8.77 0.68 -13.84
CA GLN A 18 8.91 -0.73 -13.55
C GLN A 18 7.54 -1.32 -13.30
N GLU A 19 7.30 -2.52 -13.84
CA GLU A 19 6.06 -3.26 -13.67
C GLU A 19 6.33 -4.60 -13.00
N VAL A 20 5.58 -4.89 -11.94
CA VAL A 20 5.65 -6.14 -11.20
C VAL A 20 4.31 -6.87 -11.39
N ASP A 21 4.34 -7.94 -12.18
CA ASP A 21 3.20 -8.84 -12.36
C ASP A 21 3.17 -9.91 -11.26
N PHE A 22 2.33 -9.70 -10.25
CA PHE A 22 2.17 -10.66 -9.16
C PHE A 22 1.40 -11.90 -9.58
N ILE A 23 0.61 -11.87 -10.66
CA ILE A 23 -0.09 -13.07 -11.15
C ILE A 23 0.95 -14.09 -11.61
N ALA A 24 1.93 -13.66 -12.41
CA ALA A 24 3.01 -14.53 -12.86
C ALA A 24 3.87 -15.03 -11.68
N LEU A 25 4.24 -14.13 -10.76
CA LEU A 25 5.12 -14.46 -9.63
C LEU A 25 4.47 -15.39 -8.60
N THR A 26 3.16 -15.27 -8.37
CA THR A 26 2.46 -16.07 -7.35
C THR A 26 1.96 -17.43 -7.84
N ARG A 27 2.21 -17.80 -9.11
CA ARG A 27 1.79 -19.12 -9.66
C ARG A 27 2.33 -20.30 -8.84
N GLY A 28 3.53 -20.18 -8.28
CA GLY A 28 4.18 -21.20 -7.45
C GLY A 28 3.86 -21.11 -5.95
N GLY A 29 2.95 -20.22 -5.53
CA GLY A 29 2.58 -20.02 -4.12
C GLY A 29 3.52 -19.08 -3.34
N PHE A 30 4.80 -18.99 -3.69
CA PHE A 30 5.74 -18.02 -3.15
C PHE A 30 6.69 -17.49 -4.23
N PHE A 31 7.24 -16.30 -4.02
CA PHE A 31 8.28 -15.73 -4.86
C PHE A 31 9.31 -14.98 -3.99
N GLY A 32 10.51 -14.78 -4.53
CA GLY A 32 11.57 -14.04 -3.88
C GLY A 32 11.97 -12.80 -4.69
N ILE A 33 12.36 -11.73 -3.99
CA ILE A 33 12.93 -10.53 -4.59
C ILE A 33 14.42 -10.48 -4.23
N PHE A 34 15.29 -10.68 -5.22
CA PHE A 34 16.73 -10.77 -5.04
C PHE A 34 17.46 -9.61 -5.71
N GLY A 35 18.61 -9.23 -5.15
CA GLY A 35 19.45 -8.15 -5.67
C GLY A 35 20.38 -7.58 -4.60
N PRO A 36 21.41 -6.81 -4.98
CA PRO A 36 22.35 -6.19 -4.04
C PRO A 36 21.67 -5.13 -3.15
N THR A 37 22.30 -4.76 -2.04
CA THR A 37 21.82 -3.64 -1.22
C THR A 37 21.73 -2.37 -2.06
N GLY A 38 20.63 -1.61 -1.92
CA GLY A 38 20.37 -0.40 -2.73
C GLY A 38 19.68 -0.65 -4.07
N SER A 39 19.44 -1.90 -4.47
CA SER A 39 18.82 -2.24 -5.76
C SER A 39 17.30 -1.99 -5.86
N GLY A 40 16.69 -1.28 -4.90
CA GLY A 40 15.25 -0.99 -4.93
C GLY A 40 14.31 -2.09 -4.42
N LYS A 41 14.81 -3.17 -3.81
CA LYS A 41 13.94 -4.25 -3.27
C LYS A 41 12.89 -3.73 -2.28
N SER A 42 13.30 -2.85 -1.37
CA SER A 42 12.38 -2.20 -0.42
C SER A 42 11.44 -1.20 -1.11
N THR A 43 11.88 -0.58 -2.20
CA THR A 43 11.08 0.36 -2.99
C THR A 43 9.83 -0.29 -3.58
N ILE A 44 9.87 -1.58 -3.92
CA ILE A 44 8.68 -2.34 -4.34
C ILE A 44 7.63 -2.37 -3.22
N LEU A 45 8.05 -2.67 -1.98
CA LEU A 45 7.17 -2.70 -0.81
C LEU A 45 6.67 -1.31 -0.42
N ASP A 46 7.54 -0.30 -0.52
CA ASP A 46 7.20 1.09 -0.29
C ASP A 46 6.17 1.58 -1.31
N GLY A 47 6.27 1.15 -2.58
CA GLY A 47 5.30 1.43 -3.63
C GLY A 47 3.89 0.95 -3.29
N ILE A 48 3.75 -0.27 -2.76
CA ILE A 48 2.44 -0.78 -2.33
C ILE A 48 1.87 0.09 -1.20
N THR A 49 2.69 0.43 -0.21
CA THR A 49 2.26 1.23 0.95
C THR A 49 1.88 2.66 0.53
N LEU A 50 2.67 3.26 -0.37
CA LEU A 50 2.39 4.58 -0.95
C LEU A 50 1.11 4.59 -1.77
N ALA A 51 0.87 3.58 -2.60
CA ALA A 51 -0.35 3.51 -3.39
C ALA A 51 -1.58 3.52 -2.48
N LEU A 52 -1.58 2.68 -1.44
CA LEU A 52 -2.72 2.52 -0.55
C LEU A 52 -2.91 3.73 0.39
N TYR A 53 -1.84 4.14 1.07
CA TYR A 53 -1.96 5.08 2.19
C TYR A 53 -1.41 6.49 1.90
N GLY A 54 -0.72 6.68 0.77
CA GLY A 54 -0.09 7.95 0.40
C GLY A 54 1.16 8.29 1.21
N ASP A 55 1.66 7.35 2.01
CA ASP A 55 2.80 7.52 2.91
C ASP A 55 3.66 6.24 2.95
N VAL A 56 4.97 6.38 3.16
CA VAL A 56 5.92 5.27 3.32
C VAL A 56 6.11 4.92 4.78
N SER A 57 6.33 3.63 5.11
CA SER A 57 6.50 3.18 6.51
C SER A 57 7.81 3.62 7.16
N ARG A 58 8.73 4.19 6.39
CA ARG A 58 10.08 4.58 6.81
C ARG A 58 10.13 6.10 6.83
N ASN A 59 10.72 6.68 7.88
CA ASN A 59 10.87 8.14 8.09
C ASN A 59 11.73 8.86 7.01
N SER A 60 11.93 8.29 5.83
CA SER A 60 12.49 8.98 4.68
C SER A 60 11.43 9.93 4.13
N ALA A 61 11.54 11.20 4.52
CA ALA A 61 10.65 12.27 4.08
C ALA A 61 10.71 12.52 2.57
N ASP A 62 11.68 11.94 1.86
CA ASP A 62 11.85 12.09 0.43
C ASP A 62 11.94 10.72 -0.27
N PHE A 63 10.91 10.41 -1.04
CA PHE A 63 10.79 9.15 -1.79
C PHE A 63 10.83 9.35 -3.32
N ILE A 64 10.79 10.59 -3.80
CA ILE A 64 10.90 10.87 -5.24
C ILE A 64 12.39 10.73 -5.61
N ASN A 65 12.68 9.97 -6.66
CA ASN A 65 14.04 9.79 -7.16
C ASN A 65 14.69 11.17 -7.44
N ALA A 66 15.98 11.32 -7.12
CA ALA A 66 16.69 12.60 -7.24
C ALA A 66 16.77 13.16 -8.67
N ASN A 67 16.67 12.29 -9.68
CA ASN A 67 16.65 12.64 -11.10
C ASN A 67 15.23 12.93 -11.62
N CYS A 68 14.20 12.84 -10.77
CA CYS A 68 12.80 12.95 -11.14
C CYS A 68 12.10 14.10 -10.42
N GLU A 69 11.24 14.80 -11.14
CA GLU A 69 10.34 15.83 -10.57
C GLU A 69 9.04 15.24 -9.99
N LYS A 70 8.70 14.02 -10.44
CA LYS A 70 7.45 13.35 -10.12
C LYS A 70 7.70 11.87 -9.86
N ALA A 71 6.85 11.28 -9.02
CA ALA A 71 6.76 9.84 -8.86
C ALA A 71 5.33 9.38 -9.14
N GLN A 72 5.17 8.18 -9.67
CA GLN A 72 3.86 7.60 -9.96
C GLN A 72 3.83 6.18 -9.41
N VAL A 73 2.70 5.83 -8.82
CA VAL A 73 2.45 4.46 -8.37
C VAL A 73 1.03 4.04 -8.71
N SER A 74 0.91 2.82 -9.22
CA SER A 74 -0.35 2.21 -9.58
C SER A 74 -0.38 0.80 -9.03
N PHE A 75 -1.32 0.50 -8.15
CA PHE A 75 -1.44 -0.81 -7.50
C PHE A 75 -2.81 -1.41 -7.75
N LYS A 76 -2.83 -2.58 -8.38
CA LYS A 76 -4.01 -3.38 -8.65
C LYS A 76 -4.02 -4.58 -7.72
N PHE A 77 -5.13 -4.81 -7.03
CA PHE A 77 -5.29 -5.94 -6.11
C PHE A 77 -6.73 -6.43 -6.07
N GLN A 78 -6.90 -7.65 -5.57
CA GLN A 78 -8.18 -8.29 -5.35
C GLN A 78 -8.49 -8.43 -3.87
N ILE A 79 -9.74 -8.17 -3.49
CA ILE A 79 -10.30 -8.55 -2.19
C ILE A 79 -11.23 -9.74 -2.41
N SER A 80 -10.98 -10.81 -1.67
CA SER A 80 -11.85 -11.98 -1.64
C SER A 80 -12.85 -11.83 -0.49
N GLY A 81 -14.13 -11.98 -0.81
CA GLY A 81 -15.24 -11.95 0.14
C GLY A 81 -16.40 -12.79 -0.41
N LYS A 82 -17.65 -12.34 -0.23
CA LYS A 82 -18.81 -12.93 -0.89
C LYS A 82 -18.68 -12.92 -2.42
N GLU A 83 -18.13 -11.81 -2.94
CA GLU A 83 -17.76 -11.64 -4.33
C GLU A 83 -16.30 -11.20 -4.39
N ASN A 84 -15.59 -11.62 -5.44
CA ASN A 84 -14.24 -11.15 -5.70
C ASN A 84 -14.31 -9.76 -6.33
N LYS A 85 -13.75 -8.77 -5.65
CA LYS A 85 -13.65 -7.41 -6.19
C LYS A 85 -12.22 -7.06 -6.53
N ILE A 86 -12.03 -6.36 -7.64
CA ILE A 86 -10.72 -5.91 -8.12
C ILE A 86 -10.68 -4.39 -8.05
N TYR A 87 -9.68 -3.87 -7.35
CA TYR A 87 -9.48 -2.44 -7.17
C TYR A 87 -8.18 -2.00 -7.81
N LEU A 88 -8.19 -0.78 -8.32
CA LEU A 88 -7.02 -0.09 -8.85
C LEU A 88 -6.84 1.25 -8.13
N VAL A 89 -5.70 1.41 -7.48
CA VAL A 89 -5.32 2.66 -6.81
C VAL A 89 -4.18 3.29 -7.58
N GLN A 90 -4.31 4.57 -7.90
CA GLN A 90 -3.28 5.34 -8.59
C GLN A 90 -2.96 6.59 -7.79
N ARG A 91 -1.68 6.90 -7.63
CA ARG A 91 -1.20 8.16 -7.05
C ARG A 91 -0.04 8.73 -7.85
N ASP A 92 -0.16 10.02 -8.15
CA ASP A 92 0.89 10.85 -8.68
C ASP A 92 1.41 11.76 -7.57
N PHE A 93 2.73 11.86 -7.46
CA PHE A 93 3.42 12.72 -6.51
C PHE A 93 4.29 13.72 -7.24
N LYS A 94 4.46 14.89 -6.63
CA LYS A 94 5.39 15.93 -7.07
C LYS A 94 6.06 16.57 -5.87
N ARG A 95 7.20 17.23 -6.09
CA ARG A 95 7.81 18.07 -5.06
C ARG A 95 6.99 19.34 -4.87
N ASP A 96 6.74 19.69 -3.62
CA ASP A 96 6.19 20.98 -3.27
C ASP A 96 7.22 22.08 -3.54
N LYS A 97 6.78 23.20 -4.12
CA LYS A 97 7.69 24.28 -4.55
C LYS A 97 8.38 24.99 -3.38
N ASN A 98 7.75 25.00 -2.21
CA ASN A 98 8.26 25.74 -1.04
C ASN A 98 9.08 24.83 -0.13
N SER A 99 8.56 23.63 0.16
CA SER A 99 9.20 22.71 1.10
C SER A 99 10.15 21.71 0.45
N LEU A 100 10.15 21.60 -0.89
CA LEU A 100 10.87 20.58 -1.68
C LEU A 100 10.50 19.13 -1.32
N LYS A 101 9.53 18.94 -0.40
CA LYS A 101 9.07 17.63 0.05
C LYS A 101 8.07 17.06 -0.96
N PRO A 102 8.06 15.73 -1.16
CA PRO A 102 7.02 15.07 -1.92
C PRO A 102 5.63 15.33 -1.33
N ARG A 103 4.66 15.58 -2.20
CA ARG A 103 3.23 15.60 -1.87
C ARG A 103 2.41 14.91 -2.96
N THR A 104 1.22 14.45 -2.58
CA THR A 104 0.27 13.92 -3.56
C THR A 104 -0.21 15.07 -4.47
N ASP A 105 -0.16 14.84 -5.78
CA ASP A 105 -0.70 15.73 -6.82
C ASP A 105 -2.09 15.27 -7.25
N LYS A 106 -2.20 14.01 -7.67
CA LYS A 106 -3.45 13.36 -8.06
C LYS A 106 -3.52 11.99 -7.42
N CYS A 107 -4.71 11.57 -7.06
CA CYS A 107 -4.94 10.22 -6.59
C CYS A 107 -6.35 9.78 -6.93
N LYS A 108 -6.55 8.48 -7.10
CA LYS A 108 -7.89 7.89 -7.21
C LYS A 108 -7.86 6.42 -6.84
N VAL A 109 -8.99 5.95 -6.32
CA VAL A 109 -9.27 4.52 -6.15
C VAL A 109 -10.50 4.16 -6.97
N MET A 110 -10.41 3.06 -7.72
CA MET A 110 -11.43 2.61 -8.66
C MET A 110 -11.80 1.16 -8.38
N ASP A 111 -13.08 0.84 -8.52
CA ASP A 111 -13.56 -0.54 -8.69
C ASP A 111 -13.51 -0.88 -10.18
N ILE A 112 -12.79 -1.94 -10.52
CA ILE A 112 -12.58 -2.43 -11.89
C ILE A 112 -12.95 -3.92 -11.98
N THR A 113 -13.91 -4.35 -11.16
CA THR A 113 -14.38 -5.74 -11.11
C THR A 113 -15.10 -6.12 -12.41
N THR A 114 -15.81 -5.17 -13.02
CA THR A 114 -16.48 -5.32 -14.31
C THR A 114 -15.70 -4.58 -15.40
N ASP A 115 -16.18 -4.66 -16.65
CA ASP A 115 -15.61 -3.88 -17.77
C ASP A 115 -15.85 -2.36 -17.60
N GLU A 116 -16.78 -1.97 -16.74
CA GLU A 116 -17.03 -0.57 -16.41
C GLU A 116 -16.19 -0.14 -15.20
N VAL A 117 -15.33 0.86 -15.40
CA VAL A 117 -14.49 1.42 -14.33
C VAL A 117 -15.30 2.42 -13.52
N VAL A 118 -15.50 2.13 -12.23
CA VAL A 118 -16.19 3.02 -11.30
C VAL A 118 -15.17 3.72 -10.41
N VAL A 119 -15.09 5.05 -10.49
CA VAL A 119 -14.27 5.86 -9.58
C VAL A 119 -14.97 5.94 -8.22
N LEU A 120 -14.29 5.49 -7.17
CA LEU A 120 -14.84 5.48 -5.82
C LEU A 120 -14.50 6.75 -5.04
N GLU A 121 -13.31 7.32 -5.26
CA GLU A 121 -12.83 8.53 -4.56
C GLU A 121 -11.57 9.11 -5.25
N GLU A 122 -11.37 10.42 -5.16
CA GLU A 122 -10.24 11.15 -5.80
C GLU A 122 -9.51 12.13 -4.88
N SER A 123 -10.07 12.46 -3.70
CA SER A 123 -9.40 13.31 -2.72
C SER A 123 -8.32 12.54 -1.93
N VAL A 124 -7.24 13.21 -1.55
CA VAL A 124 -6.11 12.56 -0.85
C VAL A 124 -6.55 11.83 0.41
N LYS A 125 -7.38 12.49 1.23
CA LYS A 125 -7.92 11.93 2.47
C LYS A 125 -8.90 10.80 2.18
N GLY A 126 -9.85 11.03 1.28
CA GLY A 126 -10.86 10.03 0.93
C GLY A 126 -10.25 8.77 0.32
N VAL A 127 -9.26 8.88 -0.56
CA VAL A 127 -8.60 7.71 -1.17
C VAL A 127 -7.92 6.87 -0.08
N THR A 128 -7.24 7.50 0.88
CA THR A 128 -6.60 6.78 2.00
C THR A 128 -7.63 6.11 2.91
N GLU A 129 -8.73 6.80 3.25
CA GLU A 129 -9.83 6.24 4.05
C GLU A 129 -10.50 5.07 3.33
N LYS A 130 -10.77 5.23 2.03
CA LYS A 130 -11.40 4.20 1.21
C LYS A 130 -10.51 2.98 1.02
N CYS A 131 -9.20 3.16 0.84
CA CYS A 131 -8.26 2.03 0.81
C CYS A 131 -8.23 1.29 2.16
N SER A 132 -8.29 2.02 3.28
CA SER A 132 -8.32 1.42 4.62
C SER A 132 -9.61 0.62 4.87
N GLU A 133 -10.75 1.16 4.41
CA GLU A 133 -12.06 0.49 4.46
C GLU A 133 -12.09 -0.78 3.60
N ILE A 134 -11.60 -0.72 2.35
CA ILE A 134 -11.56 -1.86 1.43
C ILE A 134 -10.65 -2.98 1.95
N ILE A 135 -9.51 -2.63 2.53
CA ILE A 135 -8.53 -3.62 3.03
C ILE A 135 -8.88 -4.11 4.43
N GLY A 136 -9.59 -3.31 5.23
CA GLY A 136 -9.88 -3.57 6.63
C GLY A 136 -8.67 -3.33 7.56
N LEU A 137 -7.59 -2.72 7.06
CA LEU A 137 -6.36 -2.49 7.82
C LEU A 137 -5.92 -1.03 7.71
N SER A 138 -5.59 -0.45 8.86
CA SER A 138 -4.85 0.80 8.93
C SER A 138 -3.44 0.63 8.34
N ARG A 139 -2.77 1.73 8.00
CA ARG A 139 -1.36 1.72 7.55
C ARG A 139 -0.44 0.96 8.52
N ASP A 140 -0.60 1.24 9.81
CA ASP A 140 0.24 0.64 10.85
C ASP A 140 -0.01 -0.86 10.97
N ASP A 141 -1.27 -1.30 10.86
CA ASP A 141 -1.59 -2.72 10.87
C ASP A 141 -1.09 -3.41 9.60
N PHE A 142 -1.23 -2.79 8.44
CA PHE A 142 -0.75 -3.31 7.16
C PHE A 142 0.77 -3.52 7.16
N THR A 143 1.52 -2.56 7.67
CA THR A 143 3.00 -2.63 7.79
C THR A 143 3.48 -3.55 8.93
N ARG A 144 2.56 -4.08 9.75
CA ARG A 144 2.87 -5.09 10.78
C ARG A 144 2.44 -6.50 10.38
N THR A 145 1.63 -6.66 9.33
CA THR A 145 0.96 -7.93 9.02
C THR A 145 1.16 -8.39 7.59
N VAL A 146 1.17 -7.47 6.62
CA VAL A 146 1.26 -7.78 5.19
C VAL A 146 2.66 -7.50 4.65
N VAL A 147 3.18 -6.30 4.94
CA VAL A 147 4.53 -5.91 4.56
C VAL A 147 5.32 -5.77 5.84
N LEU A 148 6.08 -6.80 6.22
CA LEU A 148 6.95 -6.77 7.40
C LEU A 148 8.30 -6.14 7.06
N PRO A 149 8.61 -4.91 7.54
CA PRO A 149 9.92 -4.34 7.33
C PRO A 149 10.98 -5.18 8.07
N GLN A 150 12.17 -5.26 7.48
CA GLN A 150 13.30 -5.96 8.08
C GLN A 150 13.53 -5.48 9.52
N GLY A 151 13.56 -6.42 10.48
CA GLY A 151 13.77 -6.14 11.91
C GLY A 151 12.51 -5.75 12.70
N LYS A 152 11.35 -5.53 12.08
CA LYS A 152 10.11 -5.14 12.78
C LYS A 152 9.18 -6.30 13.16
N PHE A 153 9.55 -7.55 12.87
CA PHE A 153 8.80 -8.71 13.34
C PHE A 153 8.79 -8.82 14.88
N SER A 154 9.86 -8.36 15.53
CA SER A 154 9.90 -8.28 17.00
C SER A 154 8.84 -7.35 17.57
N ASP A 155 8.46 -6.30 16.84
CA ASP A 155 7.45 -5.35 17.32
C ASP A 155 6.09 -6.04 17.40
N PHE A 156 5.75 -6.89 16.42
CA PHE A 156 4.56 -7.73 16.47
C PHE A 156 4.58 -8.69 17.67
N LEU A 157 5.72 -9.36 17.92
CA LEU A 157 5.84 -10.29 19.06
C LEU A 157 5.73 -9.58 20.42
N LYS A 158 6.22 -8.34 20.51
CA LYS A 158 6.21 -7.51 21.73
C LYS A 158 4.92 -6.71 21.92
N MET A 159 3.96 -6.77 20.98
CA MET A 159 2.66 -6.12 21.17
C MET A 159 1.88 -6.83 22.28
N GLU A 160 1.53 -6.06 23.31
CA GLU A 160 0.81 -6.55 24.49
C GLU A 160 -0.46 -5.73 24.78
N GLY A 161 -1.33 -6.30 25.61
CA GLY A 161 -2.52 -5.63 26.13
C GLY A 161 -3.47 -5.16 25.05
N LYS A 162 -3.91 -3.90 25.17
CA LYS A 162 -4.92 -3.27 24.31
C LYS A 162 -4.49 -3.23 22.84
N ASN A 163 -3.24 -2.85 22.56
CA ASN A 163 -2.75 -2.69 21.18
C ASN A 163 -2.77 -4.01 20.40
N ARG A 164 -2.47 -5.14 21.05
CA ARG A 164 -2.57 -6.47 20.44
C ARG A 164 -4.04 -6.82 20.16
N ARG A 165 -4.93 -6.54 21.11
CA ARG A 165 -6.35 -6.85 21.02
C ARG A 165 -7.01 -6.06 19.89
N ASP A 166 -6.83 -4.74 19.84
CA ASP A 166 -7.37 -3.85 18.80
C ASP A 166 -6.92 -4.28 17.39
N MET A 167 -5.67 -4.71 17.24
CA MET A 167 -5.12 -5.16 15.96
C MET A 167 -5.66 -6.53 15.53
N LEU A 168 -5.82 -7.47 16.46
CA LEU A 168 -6.47 -8.76 16.20
C LEU A 168 -7.95 -8.57 15.87
N GLU A 169 -8.64 -7.65 16.54
CA GLU A 169 -10.03 -7.32 16.23
C GLU A 169 -10.19 -6.79 14.80
N ARG A 170 -9.29 -5.94 14.31
CA ARG A 170 -9.30 -5.49 12.91
C ARG A 170 -8.98 -6.62 11.94
N LEU A 171 -7.95 -7.43 12.23
CA LEU A 171 -7.55 -8.55 11.37
C LEU A 171 -8.65 -9.59 11.18
N PHE A 172 -9.39 -9.89 12.25
CA PHE A 172 -10.47 -10.87 12.23
C PHE A 172 -11.85 -10.24 12.01
N ASN A 173 -11.90 -8.93 11.74
CA ASN A 173 -13.14 -8.16 11.60
C ASN A 173 -14.11 -8.35 12.78
N LEU A 174 -13.56 -8.45 14.00
CA LEU A 174 -14.33 -8.66 15.23
C LEU A 174 -14.86 -7.36 15.86
N GLN A 175 -14.67 -6.22 15.19
CA GLN A 175 -15.12 -4.92 15.69
C GLN A 175 -16.63 -4.90 15.95
N GLU A 176 -17.42 -5.60 15.13
CA GLU A 176 -18.87 -5.77 15.33
C GLU A 176 -19.24 -6.44 16.66
N TYR A 177 -18.33 -7.22 17.25
CA TYR A 177 -18.50 -7.93 18.52
C TYR A 177 -17.83 -7.23 19.71
N GLY A 178 -16.97 -6.24 19.47
CA GLY A 178 -16.27 -5.49 20.52
C GLY A 178 -16.98 -4.19 20.91
N ASP A 179 -17.47 -3.44 19.92
CA ASP A 179 -18.00 -2.08 20.11
C ASP A 179 -19.53 -2.04 20.36
N ASN A 180 -20.29 -3.05 19.93
CA ASN A 180 -21.75 -3.14 20.15
C ASN A 180 -22.15 -3.73 21.51
N LEU A 181 -21.19 -3.97 22.41
CA LEU A 181 -21.40 -4.55 23.74
C LEU A 181 -21.20 -3.51 24.88
N ARG A 182 -21.23 -2.22 24.57
CA ARG A 182 -21.21 -1.12 25.54
C ARG A 182 -22.54 -0.39 25.63
#